data_AF-A0A951SU26-F1
#
_entry.id   AF-A0A951SU26-F1
#
_cell.length_a   1.000
_cell.length_b   1.000
_cell.length_c   1.000
_cell.angle_alpha   90.00
_cell.angle_beta   90.00
_cell.angle_gamma   90.00
#
_symmetry.space_group_name_H-M   'P 1'
#
loop_
_entity.id
_entity.type
_entity.pdbx_description
1 polymer ?
#
loop_
_entity_poly.entity_id
_entity_poly.type
_entity_poly.pdbx_seq_one_letter_code
_entity_poly.pdbx_strand_id
1 'polypeptide(L)'
;MQDSTIAGMFVESGSDGHNADKVEVEVDNPALAFKALTEAGFVQDGYTLTGGMVHLFDFSKGEDAEFKQKYVNFINKFKQYGGQIKSKETWAIRSEYIDSERRGKILERIEGTRLQHGQGRSSLHNAIRDAKARNEAYQKFRETLDSPERKRLTELWTKQIDGAILSLEERREISRLEKELAKPLEL
;
A
#
# COMPACT_ATOMS: atom_id res chain seq x y z
N MET A 1 -4.06 1.22 13.30
CA MET A 1 -2.86 2.03 13.02
C MET A 1 -2.08 1.34 11.91
N GLN A 2 -1.64 2.09 10.91
CA GLN A 2 -0.73 1.62 9.88
C GLN A 2 0.70 1.86 10.37
N ASP A 3 1.51 0.81 10.48
CA ASP A 3 2.94 0.95 10.78
C ASP A 3 3.68 1.14 9.45
N SER A 4 4.28 2.30 9.25
CA SER A 4 5.09 2.56 8.06
C SER A 4 6.36 1.70 8.08
N THR A 5 6.62 0.96 7.00
CA THR A 5 7.94 0.34 6.75
C THR A 5 8.89 1.18 5.94
N ILE A 6 8.47 2.37 5.53
CA ILE A 6 9.19 3.14 4.53
C ILE A 6 9.91 4.26 5.25
N ALA A 7 11.23 4.08 5.37
CA ALA A 7 12.15 5.10 5.83
C ALA A 7 12.92 5.64 4.62
N GLY A 8 12.88 6.96 4.43
CA GLY A 8 13.59 7.62 3.33
C GLY A 8 14.07 9.00 3.73
N MET A 9 15.14 9.44 3.08
CA MET A 9 15.69 10.79 3.22
C MET A 9 15.48 11.56 1.92
N PHE A 10 15.10 12.83 2.03
CA PHE A 10 15.01 13.71 0.86
C PHE A 10 16.40 13.91 0.26
N VAL A 11 16.47 13.86 -1.07
CA VAL A 11 17.70 14.06 -1.83
C VAL A 11 17.43 14.98 -3.01
N GLU A 12 18.49 15.48 -3.62
CA GLU A 12 18.37 16.26 -4.85
C GLU A 12 17.85 15.37 -6.00
N SER A 13 16.93 15.91 -6.80
CA SER A 13 16.37 15.20 -7.94
C SER A 13 17.46 14.88 -8.96
N GLY A 14 17.55 13.62 -9.36
CA GLY A 14 18.55 13.13 -10.31
C GLY A 14 19.93 12.85 -9.73
N SER A 15 20.14 13.05 -8.43
CA SER A 15 21.39 12.68 -7.75
C SER A 15 21.60 11.16 -7.71
N ASP A 16 22.84 10.72 -7.50
CA ASP A 16 23.20 9.30 -7.33
C ASP A 16 22.45 8.60 -6.19
N GLY A 17 21.98 9.38 -5.20
CA GLY A 17 21.17 8.88 -4.09
C GLY A 17 19.67 8.76 -4.40
N HIS A 18 19.18 9.38 -5.46
CA HIS A 18 17.76 9.35 -5.82
C HIS A 18 17.37 7.96 -6.33
N ASN A 19 16.55 7.23 -5.57
CA ASN A 19 16.12 5.88 -5.93
C ASN A 19 14.60 5.64 -5.88
N ALA A 20 13.82 6.62 -5.44
CA ALA A 20 12.37 6.60 -5.50
C ALA A 20 11.80 8.03 -5.45
N ASP A 21 10.57 8.21 -5.94
CA ASP A 21 9.79 9.41 -5.73
C ASP A 21 8.75 9.19 -4.62
N LYS A 22 8.62 10.16 -3.72
CA LYS A 22 7.55 10.23 -2.74
C LYS A 22 6.47 11.20 -3.24
N VAL A 23 5.27 10.68 -3.49
CA VAL A 23 4.10 11.52 -3.82
C VAL A 23 3.28 11.75 -2.56
N GLU A 24 3.19 13.00 -2.15
CA GLU A 24 2.41 13.46 -1.01
C GLU A 24 1.07 14.02 -1.51
N VAL A 25 -0.03 13.49 -1.00
CA VAL A 25 -1.40 13.91 -1.36
C VAL A 25 -2.19 14.24 -0.10
N GLU A 26 -2.45 15.52 0.14
CA GLU A 26 -3.22 15.96 1.30
C GLU A 26 -4.71 15.82 0.99
N VAL A 27 -5.42 15.13 1.88
CA VAL A 27 -6.83 14.81 1.74
C VAL A 27 -7.65 15.39 2.89
N ASP A 28 -8.90 15.71 2.63
CA ASP A 28 -9.85 16.18 3.63
C ASP A 28 -10.43 15.06 4.53
N ASN A 29 -10.50 13.83 4.02
CA ASN A 29 -11.10 12.70 4.70
C ASN A 29 -10.20 11.44 4.68
N PRO A 30 -9.47 11.15 5.77
CA PRO A 30 -8.58 9.99 5.85
C PRO A 30 -9.30 8.65 5.66
N ALA A 31 -10.55 8.50 6.14
CA ALA A 31 -11.26 7.24 6.05
C ALA A 31 -11.64 6.88 4.60
N LEU A 32 -12.09 7.89 3.84
CA LEU A 32 -12.36 7.73 2.41
C LEU A 32 -11.07 7.49 1.62
N ALA A 33 -9.97 8.14 2.00
CA ALA A 33 -8.67 7.94 1.36
C ALA A 33 -8.16 6.52 1.59
N PHE A 34 -8.25 5.99 2.81
CA PHE A 34 -7.91 4.61 3.11
C PHE A 34 -8.68 3.63 2.22
N LYS A 35 -10.02 3.79 2.14
CA LYS A 35 -10.86 2.97 1.27
C LYS A 35 -10.41 3.05 -0.20
N ALA A 36 -10.19 4.26 -0.71
CA ALA A 36 -9.77 4.48 -2.09
C ALA A 36 -8.40 3.86 -2.40
N LEU A 37 -7.44 3.94 -1.48
CA LEU A 37 -6.11 3.33 -1.62
C LEU A 37 -6.19 1.80 -1.70
N THR A 38 -6.95 1.18 -0.81
CA THR A 38 -7.17 -0.28 -0.81
C THR A 38 -7.83 -0.75 -2.10
N GLU A 39 -8.87 -0.04 -2.57
CA GLU A 39 -9.54 -0.38 -3.82
C GLU A 39 -8.70 -0.06 -5.08
N ALA A 40 -7.77 0.88 -4.99
CA ALA A 40 -6.82 1.18 -6.04
C ALA A 40 -5.65 0.19 -6.13
N GLY A 41 -5.56 -0.76 -5.19
CA GLY A 41 -4.51 -1.79 -5.19
C GLY A 41 -3.19 -1.32 -4.56
N PHE A 42 -3.21 -0.21 -3.81
CA PHE A 42 -2.08 0.15 -2.96
C PHE A 42 -2.05 -0.77 -1.72
N VAL A 43 -0.91 -1.44 -1.54
CA VAL A 43 -0.61 -2.30 -0.37
C VAL A 43 0.14 -1.48 0.68
N GLN A 44 0.13 -1.89 1.96
CA GLN A 44 0.77 -1.11 3.05
C GLN A 44 2.27 -0.87 2.84
N ASP A 45 2.95 -1.65 2.00
CA ASP A 45 4.35 -1.41 1.66
C ASP A 45 4.54 -0.32 0.56
N GLY A 46 3.46 0.16 -0.07
CA GLY A 46 3.51 1.19 -1.12
C GLY A 46 3.01 2.57 -0.69
N TYR A 47 2.45 2.69 0.52
CA TYR A 47 1.97 3.97 1.04
C TYR A 47 2.00 4.07 2.56
N THR A 48 1.83 5.30 3.06
CA THR A 48 1.49 5.60 4.45
C THR A 48 0.39 6.64 4.51
N LEU A 49 -0.59 6.49 5.41
CA LEU A 49 -1.63 7.49 5.66
C LEU A 49 -1.56 7.96 7.12
N THR A 50 -1.26 9.25 7.33
CA THR A 50 -1.18 9.84 8.68
C THR A 50 -1.82 11.22 8.68
N GLY A 51 -2.81 11.47 9.54
CA GLY A 51 -3.37 12.81 9.75
C GLY A 51 -4.00 13.48 8.52
N GLY A 52 -4.44 12.71 7.51
CA GLY A 52 -4.92 13.26 6.24
C GLY A 52 -3.83 13.45 5.18
N MET A 53 -2.61 13.02 5.47
CA MET A 53 -1.51 13.01 4.53
C MET A 53 -1.30 11.60 3.98
N VAL A 54 -1.54 11.41 2.68
CA VAL A 54 -1.20 10.17 1.97
C VAL A 54 0.20 10.33 1.40
N HIS A 55 1.12 9.44 1.74
CA HIS A 55 2.43 9.35 1.12
C HIS A 55 2.50 8.07 0.31
N LEU A 56 2.70 8.17 -1.00
CA LEU A 56 2.85 7.06 -1.93
C LEU A 56 4.30 7.01 -2.38
N PHE A 57 4.85 5.82 -2.55
CA PHE A 57 6.26 5.64 -2.90
C PHE A 57 6.40 4.95 -4.25
N ASP A 58 6.98 5.66 -5.20
CA ASP A 58 7.25 5.18 -6.54
C ASP A 58 8.73 4.84 -6.69
N PHE A 59 9.05 3.56 -6.52
CA PHE A 59 10.41 3.05 -6.69
C PHE A 59 10.83 2.93 -8.17
N SER A 60 9.88 3.10 -9.09
CA SER A 60 10.15 3.10 -10.53
C SER A 60 10.48 4.49 -11.08
N LYS A 61 10.38 5.54 -10.26
CA LYS A 61 10.57 6.94 -10.68
C LYS A 61 9.65 7.34 -11.85
N GLY A 62 8.41 6.84 -11.83
CA GLY A 62 7.42 7.08 -12.87
C GLY A 62 7.56 6.21 -14.11
N GLU A 63 8.48 5.24 -14.16
CA GLU A 63 8.58 4.32 -15.31
C GLU A 63 7.59 3.15 -15.23
N ASP A 64 7.10 2.82 -14.04
CA ASP A 64 6.14 1.75 -13.82
C ASP A 64 4.70 2.21 -14.11
N ALA A 65 4.14 1.63 -15.17
CA ALA A 65 2.74 1.82 -15.55
C ALA A 65 1.78 1.35 -14.44
N GLU A 66 2.17 0.36 -13.64
CA GLU A 66 1.37 -0.16 -12.54
C GLU A 66 1.21 0.90 -11.43
N PHE A 67 2.30 1.53 -10.98
CA PHE A 67 2.22 2.61 -10.00
C PHE A 67 1.35 3.77 -10.50
N LYS A 68 1.56 4.23 -11.74
CA LYS A 68 0.76 5.30 -12.36
C LYS A 68 -0.73 4.96 -12.39
N GLN A 69 -1.07 3.72 -12.76
CA GLN A 69 -2.45 3.26 -12.79
C GLN A 69 -3.07 3.24 -11.38
N LYS A 70 -2.37 2.68 -10.39
CA LYS A 70 -2.81 2.67 -8.99
C LYS A 70 -3.03 4.09 -8.47
N TYR A 71 -2.11 5.01 -8.78
CA TYR A 71 -2.23 6.42 -8.42
C TYR A 71 -3.49 7.06 -9.02
N VAL A 72 -3.71 6.93 -10.33
CA VAL A 72 -4.91 7.47 -11.00
C VAL A 72 -6.19 6.86 -10.41
N ASN A 73 -6.21 5.55 -10.19
CA ASN A 73 -7.35 4.85 -9.60
C ASN A 73 -7.67 5.35 -8.19
N PHE A 74 -6.64 5.59 -7.37
CA PHE A 74 -6.80 6.17 -6.03
C PHE A 74 -7.48 7.55 -6.10
N ILE A 75 -6.96 8.46 -6.93
CA ILE A 75 -7.48 9.82 -7.06
C ILE A 75 -8.94 9.80 -7.53
N ASN A 76 -9.26 8.95 -8.52
CA ASN A 76 -10.60 8.82 -9.07
C ASN A 76 -11.59 8.28 -8.02
N LYS A 77 -11.25 7.18 -7.35
CA LYS A 77 -12.11 6.59 -6.31
C LYS A 77 -12.32 7.54 -5.13
N PHE A 78 -11.26 8.23 -4.70
CA PHE A 78 -11.35 9.17 -3.59
C PHE A 78 -12.33 10.32 -3.90
N LYS A 79 -12.25 10.90 -5.10
CA LYS A 79 -13.21 11.91 -5.57
C LYS A 79 -14.62 11.35 -5.74
N GLN A 80 -14.77 10.13 -6.25
CA GLN A 80 -16.07 9.45 -6.38
C GLN A 80 -16.77 9.28 -5.02
N TYR A 81 -16.01 9.08 -3.94
CA TYR A 81 -16.56 9.04 -2.58
C TYR A 81 -16.85 10.42 -1.97
N GLY A 82 -16.62 11.50 -2.70
CA GLY A 82 -16.82 12.87 -2.24
C GLY A 82 -15.63 13.47 -1.50
N GLY A 83 -14.46 12.84 -1.55
CA GLY A 83 -13.23 13.39 -0.97
C GLY A 83 -12.61 14.50 -1.82
N GLN A 84 -11.91 15.43 -1.16
CA GLN A 84 -11.21 16.54 -1.79
C GLN A 84 -9.70 16.48 -1.52
N ILE A 85 -8.93 16.70 -2.59
CA ILE A 85 -7.47 16.82 -2.50
C ILE A 85 -7.14 18.29 -2.31
N LYS A 86 -6.41 18.60 -1.25
CA LYS A 86 -6.01 19.96 -0.90
C LYS A 86 -4.69 20.35 -1.55
N SER A 87 -3.73 19.44 -1.55
CA SER A 87 -2.41 19.66 -2.11
C SER A 87 -1.81 18.36 -2.63
N LYS A 88 -0.86 18.49 -3.56
CA LYS A 88 -0.05 17.39 -4.10
C LYS A 88 1.37 17.87 -4.29
N GLU A 89 2.32 17.12 -3.76
CA GLU A 89 3.76 17.37 -3.92
C GLU A 89 4.48 16.06 -4.28
N THR A 90 5.59 16.19 -5.01
CA THR A 90 6.46 15.05 -5.34
C THR A 90 7.87 15.39 -4.90
N TRP A 91 8.49 14.47 -4.17
CA TRP A 91 9.82 14.64 -3.62
C TRP A 91 10.74 13.50 -4.05
N ALA A 92 11.93 13.83 -4.53
CA ALA A 92 12.98 12.85 -4.75
C ALA A 92 13.51 12.35 -3.40
N ILE A 93 13.54 11.03 -3.22
CA ILE A 93 14.03 10.41 -1.99
C ILE A 93 15.08 9.33 -2.27
N ARG A 94 15.93 9.13 -1.27
CA ARG A 94 16.67 7.89 -1.07
C ARG A 94 15.93 7.06 -0.04
N SER A 95 15.36 5.95 -0.47
CA SER A 95 14.63 5.01 0.38
C SER A 95 15.38 3.68 0.43
N GLU A 96 15.57 3.16 1.64
CA GLU A 96 15.89 1.74 1.81
C GLU A 96 14.57 1.01 2.01
N TYR A 97 13.98 0.55 0.91
CA TYR A 97 12.74 -0.21 0.99
C TYR A 97 12.95 -1.50 1.78
N ILE A 98 12.15 -1.68 2.83
CA ILE A 98 12.05 -2.91 3.61
C ILE A 98 10.68 -3.51 3.28
N ASP A 99 10.66 -4.45 2.34
CA ASP A 99 9.46 -5.24 2.05
C ASP A 99 9.05 -6.10 3.26
N SER A 100 7.85 -6.67 3.19
CA SER A 100 7.30 -7.54 4.24
C SER A 100 8.15 -8.78 4.55
N GLU A 101 8.90 -9.30 3.58
CA GLU A 101 9.78 -10.46 3.76
C GLU A 101 11.02 -10.07 4.57
N ARG A 102 11.69 -8.99 4.16
CA ARG A 102 12.85 -8.40 4.83
C ARG A 102 12.48 -7.88 6.23
N ARG A 103 11.28 -7.31 6.40
CA ARG A 103 10.71 -6.94 7.71
C ARG A 103 10.59 -8.17 8.61
N GLY A 104 10.08 -9.28 8.09
CA GLY A 104 10.01 -10.56 8.81
C GLY A 104 11.38 -11.02 9.31
N LYS A 105 12.37 -11.06 8.41
CA LYS A 105 13.76 -11.45 8.74
C LYS A 105 14.41 -10.53 9.78
N ILE A 106 14.15 -9.23 9.74
CA ILE A 106 14.65 -8.28 10.74
C ILE A 106 14.02 -8.56 12.11
N LEU A 107 12.70 -8.78 12.17
CA LEU A 107 11.99 -9.08 13.41
C LEU A 107 12.47 -10.40 14.04
N GLU A 108 12.68 -11.44 13.23
CA GLU A 108 13.25 -12.72 13.67
C GLU A 108 14.67 -12.57 14.22
N ARG A 109 15.51 -11.78 13.54
CA ARG A 109 16.87 -11.51 14.01
C ARG A 109 16.88 -10.80 15.36
N ILE A 110 16.02 -9.78 15.54
CA ILE A 110 15.91 -9.04 16.81
C ILE A 110 15.46 -9.98 17.94
N GLU A 111 14.53 -10.89 17.67
CA GLU A 111 14.08 -11.90 18.64
C GLU A 111 15.20 -12.89 19.00
N GLY A 112 15.90 -13.45 18.00
CA GLY A 112 16.99 -14.40 18.18
C GLY A 112 18.17 -13.83 18.97
N THR A 113 18.59 -12.60 18.66
CA THR A 113 19.65 -11.90 19.41
C THR A 113 19.24 -11.63 20.87
N ARG A 114 17.95 -11.43 21.15
CA ARG A 114 17.45 -11.19 22.51
C ARG A 114 17.37 -12.45 23.38
N LEU A 115 16.94 -13.57 22.80
CA LEU A 115 16.96 -14.87 23.47
C LEU A 115 18.38 -15.23 23.91
N GLN A 116 19.39 -14.84 23.13
CA GLN A 116 20.81 -15.03 23.46
C GLN A 116 21.33 -14.09 24.56
N HIS A 117 20.72 -12.92 24.78
CA HIS A 117 21.17 -11.92 25.76
C HIS A 117 20.34 -11.86 27.05
N GLY A 118 19.41 -12.78 27.29
CA GLY A 118 18.68 -12.93 28.55
C GLY A 118 17.76 -11.74 28.92
N GLN A 119 17.52 -10.79 28.02
CA GLN A 119 16.69 -9.61 28.25
C GLN A 119 15.21 -9.90 28.00
N GLY A 120 14.62 -10.78 28.80
CA GLY A 120 13.19 -11.12 28.80
C GLY A 120 12.31 -10.12 29.57
N ARG A 121 12.48 -8.80 29.40
CA ARG A 121 11.55 -7.81 29.99
C ARG A 121 10.40 -7.51 29.02
N SER A 122 9.19 -7.69 29.54
CA SER A 122 7.94 -8.06 28.86
C SER A 122 7.38 -7.08 27.82
N SER A 123 7.71 -5.79 27.86
CA SER A 123 7.10 -4.80 26.95
C SER A 123 7.60 -4.88 25.52
N LEU A 124 8.92 -4.95 25.32
CA LEU A 124 9.52 -4.96 23.98
C LEU A 124 9.44 -6.36 23.32
N HIS A 125 9.40 -7.43 24.11
CA HIS A 125 9.10 -8.76 23.58
C HIS A 125 7.67 -8.83 23.02
N ASN A 126 6.69 -8.32 23.78
CA ASN A 126 5.31 -8.24 23.29
C ASN A 126 5.21 -7.35 22.05
N ALA A 127 5.89 -6.21 22.01
CA ALA A 127 5.91 -5.35 20.83
C ALA A 127 6.49 -6.04 19.58
N ILE A 128 7.54 -6.86 19.72
CA ILE A 128 8.12 -7.64 18.61
C ILE A 128 7.14 -8.72 18.15
N ARG A 129 6.54 -9.46 19.09
CA ARG A 129 5.53 -10.50 18.78
C ARG A 129 4.33 -9.91 18.05
N ASP A 130 3.82 -8.78 18.53
CA ASP A 130 2.68 -8.10 17.92
C ASP A 130 3.06 -7.52 16.54
N ALA A 131 4.31 -7.10 16.34
CA ALA A 131 4.82 -6.71 15.02
C ALA A 131 4.93 -7.90 14.06
N LYS A 132 5.36 -9.09 14.53
CA LYS A 132 5.40 -10.32 13.71
C LYS A 132 3.99 -10.76 13.30
N ALA A 133 3.05 -10.82 14.24
CA ALA A 133 1.67 -11.20 13.95
C ALA A 133 1.02 -10.25 12.94
N ARG A 134 1.27 -8.94 13.05
CA ARG A 134 0.81 -7.95 12.07
C ARG A 134 1.49 -8.13 10.71
N ASN A 135 2.79 -8.42 10.67
CA ASN A 135 3.50 -8.70 9.43
C ASN A 135 2.98 -9.96 8.72
N GLU A 136 2.70 -11.02 9.46
CA GLU A 136 2.12 -12.27 8.92
C GLU A 136 0.71 -12.04 8.37
N ALA A 137 -0.15 -11.34 9.14
CA ALA A 137 -1.48 -10.96 8.67
C ALA A 137 -1.40 -10.12 7.38
N TYR A 138 -0.43 -9.20 7.32
CA TYR A 138 -0.19 -8.40 6.14
C TYR A 138 0.33 -9.22 4.94
N GLN A 139 1.23 -10.19 5.14
CA GLN A 139 1.70 -11.07 4.07
C GLN A 139 0.54 -11.88 3.47
N LYS A 140 -0.32 -12.47 4.31
CA LYS A 140 -1.54 -13.16 3.86
C LYS A 140 -2.49 -12.22 3.10
N PHE A 141 -2.67 -11.00 3.58
CA PHE A 141 -3.46 -9.98 2.88
C PHE A 141 -2.85 -9.65 1.50
N ARG A 142 -1.53 -9.48 1.41
CA ARG A 142 -0.83 -9.20 0.14
C ARG A 142 -1.02 -10.32 -0.88
N GLU A 143 -0.98 -11.58 -0.46
CA GLU A 143 -1.27 -12.73 -1.34
C GLU A 143 -2.67 -12.64 -1.96
N THR A 144 -3.67 -12.14 -1.21
CA THR A 144 -5.02 -11.93 -1.76
C THR A 144 -5.08 -10.79 -2.78
N LEU A 145 -4.21 -9.79 -2.65
CA LEU A 145 -4.10 -8.70 -3.63
C LEU A 145 -3.40 -9.13 -4.92
N ASP A 146 -2.49 -10.10 -4.84
CA ASP A 146 -1.82 -10.69 -6.00
C ASP A 146 -2.64 -11.78 -6.72
N SER A 147 -3.84 -12.08 -6.20
CA SER A 147 -4.74 -13.09 -6.77
C SER A 147 -5.13 -12.78 -8.23
N PRO A 148 -5.27 -13.81 -9.08
CA PRO A 148 -5.77 -13.64 -10.45
C PRO A 148 -7.09 -12.88 -10.51
N GLU A 149 -7.98 -13.11 -9.55
CA GLU A 149 -9.29 -12.48 -9.40
C GLU A 149 -9.17 -10.97 -9.15
N ARG A 150 -8.24 -10.55 -8.26
CA ARG A 150 -8.02 -9.13 -7.98
C ARG A 150 -7.33 -8.42 -9.15
N LYS A 151 -6.39 -9.09 -9.82
CA LYS A 151 -5.76 -8.58 -11.05
C LYS A 151 -6.79 -8.39 -12.16
N ARG A 152 -7.65 -9.38 -12.37
CA ARG A 152 -8.75 -9.33 -13.34
C ARG A 152 -9.75 -8.22 -13.04
N LEU A 153 -10.14 -8.07 -11.77
CA LEU A 153 -11.01 -6.97 -11.35
C LEU A 153 -10.35 -5.62 -11.67
N THR A 154 -9.06 -5.48 -11.38
CA THR A 154 -8.29 -4.25 -11.66
C THR A 154 -8.27 -3.94 -13.16
N GLU A 155 -8.01 -4.94 -14.02
CA GLU A 155 -8.05 -4.77 -15.48
C GLU A 155 -9.42 -4.27 -15.98
N LEU A 156 -10.51 -4.85 -15.49
CA LEU A 156 -11.88 -4.48 -15.90
C LEU A 156 -12.23 -3.05 -15.47
N TRP A 157 -11.82 -2.67 -14.26
CA TRP A 157 -11.97 -1.30 -13.78
C TRP A 157 -11.14 -0.31 -14.60
N THR A 158 -9.90 -0.67 -14.97
CA THR A 158 -9.04 0.15 -15.84
C THR A 158 -9.69 0.38 -17.20
N LYS A 159 -10.20 -0.67 -17.87
CA LYS A 159 -10.94 -0.54 -19.13
C LYS A 159 -12.11 0.46 -19.01
N GLN A 160 -12.88 0.36 -17.93
CA GLN A 160 -14.01 1.26 -17.70
C GLN A 160 -13.59 2.71 -17.51
N ILE A 161 -12.47 2.95 -16.82
CA ILE A 161 -11.89 4.28 -16.58
C ILE A 161 -11.36 4.88 -17.89
N ASP A 162 -10.74 4.07 -18.74
CA ASP A 162 -10.25 4.47 -20.06
C ASP A 162 -11.38 4.75 -21.08
N GLY A 163 -12.64 4.73 -20.63
CA GLY A 163 -13.80 5.01 -21.45
C GLY A 163 -14.23 3.85 -22.35
N ALA A 164 -13.64 2.66 -22.18
CA ALA A 164 -14.10 1.48 -22.89
C ALA A 164 -15.52 1.10 -22.44
N ILE A 165 -16.39 0.83 -23.40
CA ILE A 165 -17.73 0.31 -23.09
C ILE A 165 -17.58 -1.14 -22.67
N LEU A 166 -17.69 -1.39 -21.37
CA LEU A 166 -17.72 -2.75 -20.85
C LEU A 166 -18.95 -3.51 -21.35
N SER A 167 -18.72 -4.76 -21.75
CA SER A 167 -19.79 -5.68 -22.11
C SER A 167 -20.69 -5.99 -20.91
N LEU A 168 -21.89 -6.52 -21.18
CA LEU A 168 -22.81 -6.92 -20.12
C LEU A 168 -22.25 -8.09 -19.28
N GLU A 169 -21.38 -8.91 -19.88
CA GLU A 169 -20.64 -9.98 -19.19
C GLU A 169 -19.54 -9.42 -18.31
N GLU A 170 -18.73 -8.47 -18.81
CA GLU A 170 -17.66 -7.82 -18.03
C GLU A 170 -18.24 -7.08 -16.81
N ARG A 171 -19.40 -6.43 -16.94
CA ARG A 171 -20.09 -5.79 -15.81
C ARG A 171 -20.57 -6.81 -14.76
N ARG A 172 -21.09 -7.96 -15.20
CA ARG A 172 -21.48 -9.06 -14.30
C ARG A 172 -20.26 -9.68 -13.63
N GLU A 173 -19.15 -9.79 -14.36
CA GLU A 173 -17.87 -10.27 -13.86
C GLU A 173 -17.34 -9.35 -12.75
N ILE A 174 -17.37 -8.02 -12.95
CA ILE A 174 -17.04 -7.05 -11.90
C ILE A 174 -17.89 -7.30 -10.65
N SER A 175 -19.21 -7.33 -10.75
CA SER A 175 -20.09 -7.52 -9.58
C SER A 175 -19.85 -8.85 -8.86
N ARG A 176 -19.51 -9.91 -9.61
CA ARG A 176 -19.15 -11.22 -9.04
C ARG A 176 -17.83 -11.14 -8.29
N LEU A 177 -16.78 -10.63 -8.92
CA LEU A 177 -15.45 -10.50 -8.35
C LEU A 177 -15.45 -9.59 -7.12
N GLU A 178 -16.20 -8.48 -7.14
CA GLU A 178 -16.39 -7.61 -5.98
C GLU A 178 -17.02 -8.38 -4.81
N LYS A 179 -18.03 -9.20 -5.06
CA LYS A 179 -18.69 -10.00 -4.02
C LYS A 179 -17.80 -11.12 -3.50
N GLU A 180 -17.02 -11.76 -4.37
CA GLU A 180 -16.05 -12.80 -3.99
C GLU A 180 -14.91 -12.23 -3.14
N LEU A 181 -14.38 -11.07 -3.51
CA LEU A 181 -13.27 -10.38 -2.82
C LEU A 181 -13.73 -9.56 -1.59
N ALA A 182 -15.03 -9.26 -1.46
CA ALA A 182 -15.60 -8.60 -0.29
C ALA A 182 -15.93 -9.57 0.86
N LYS A 183 -15.80 -10.90 0.66
CA LYS A 183 -15.91 -11.84 1.77
C LYS A 183 -14.83 -11.50 2.79
N PRO A 184 -15.19 -11.26 4.06
CA PRO A 184 -14.18 -11.00 5.08
C PRO A 184 -13.17 -12.13 5.07
N LEU A 185 -11.89 -11.79 5.04
CA LEU A 185 -10.84 -12.69 5.48
C LEU A 185 -11.25 -13.13 6.88
N GLU A 186 -11.68 -14.39 7.03
CA GLU A 186 -11.83 -15.01 8.34
C GLU A 186 -10.42 -15.03 8.94
N LEU A 187 -10.13 -14.03 9.76
CA LEU A 187 -8.91 -13.86 10.56
C LEU A 187 -9.10 -14.55 11.91
#